data_AF-A0A0D2PIH0-F1
#
_entry.id   AF-A0A0D2PIH0-F1
#
_cell.length_a   1.000
_cell.length_b   1.000
_cell.length_c   1.000
_cell.angle_alpha   90.00
_cell.angle_beta   90.00
_cell.angle_gamma   90.00
#
_symmetry.space_group_name_H-M   'P 1'
#
loop_
_entity.id
_entity.type
_entity.pdbx_description
1 polymer ?
#
loop_
_entity_poly.entity_id
_entity_poly.type
_entity_poly.pdbx_seq_one_letter_code
_entity_poly.pdbx_strand_id
1 'polypeptide(L)'
;SDPAQPPSSVSPSEGTRSSSLAPGPEPQDAVPPTTQADQNTPKPSVHRQGAVVNPKKPKAGDFEDVVEALILRASFQYEAFVSTKNAYPDTALRRKWAIKAWKSANSDAEENYAMNPTINSLIQQRGSRIRGHTVSIIRDLVTTVYGFKKSVNSRDIIANQKLVQQLKPASGATFHYQNPQTVSRFAEHKIISRSIEAVWFEDASSHGAVFRDLFNPISLETISFVITVIDFCIDQWSTGKFVKAKMWETNVIDRHEAYRLDVAEWNSLNEAVVGGIRKKLYVRASRNAGVSEHPSAKKTLVGTARERAQGDLDGRTGETDSEVEEVDD
;
A
#
# COMPACT_ATOMS: atom_id res chain seq x y z
N SER A 1 39.60 -33.14 41.81
CA SER A 1 39.28 -33.88 43.04
C SER A 1 37.82 -33.66 43.36
N ASP A 2 37.03 -34.73 43.36
CA ASP A 2 35.83 -34.87 44.21
C ASP A 2 36.26 -35.00 45.69
N PRO A 3 35.35 -35.05 46.70
CA PRO A 3 33.89 -35.23 46.68
C PRO A 3 33.15 -34.04 47.39
N ALA A 4 31.90 -34.06 47.91
CA ALA A 4 31.00 -35.16 48.30
C ALA A 4 29.50 -34.81 48.46
N GLN A 5 28.70 -35.87 48.53
CA GLN A 5 27.36 -35.99 49.15
C GLN A 5 27.51 -36.92 50.40
N PRO A 6 26.48 -37.31 51.21
CA PRO A 6 25.07 -36.89 51.37
C PRO A 6 24.82 -36.56 52.89
N PRO A 7 23.83 -37.06 53.68
CA PRO A 7 22.44 -37.55 53.47
C PRO A 7 21.40 -36.95 54.47
N SER A 8 20.23 -37.61 54.61
CA SER A 8 19.30 -37.62 55.77
C SER A 8 18.25 -36.48 55.89
N SER A 9 17.02 -36.70 56.41
CA SER A 9 16.33 -37.95 56.78
C SER A 9 14.81 -37.78 57.11
N VAL A 10 14.02 -38.82 56.79
CA VAL A 10 12.87 -39.37 57.58
C VAL A 10 11.53 -38.60 57.68
N SER A 11 10.43 -39.37 57.53
CA SER A 11 8.98 -39.04 57.69
C SER A 11 8.54 -39.17 59.19
N PRO A 12 7.28 -39.46 59.65
CA PRO A 12 6.03 -39.92 59.00
C PRO A 12 4.70 -39.29 59.52
N SER A 13 3.55 -39.91 59.19
CA SER A 13 2.27 -39.94 59.95
C SER A 13 1.40 -38.65 59.98
N GLU A 14 0.06 -38.68 60.16
CA GLU A 14 -0.91 -39.80 60.29
C GLU A 14 -2.37 -39.39 59.97
N GLY A 15 -3.28 -40.37 59.78
CA GLY A 15 -4.75 -40.20 59.84
C GLY A 15 -5.44 -39.59 58.60
N THR A 16 -6.68 -39.91 58.22
CA THR A 16 -7.74 -40.73 58.87
C THR A 16 -8.63 -41.41 57.80
N ARG A 17 -9.41 -42.45 58.14
CA ARG A 17 -10.21 -43.30 57.22
C ARG A 17 -11.75 -43.09 57.32
N SER A 18 -12.44 -43.28 56.18
CA SER A 18 -13.88 -43.71 56.02
C SER A 18 -14.98 -42.77 56.61
N SER A 19 -16.28 -42.78 56.26
CA SER A 19 -17.21 -43.55 55.38
C SER A 19 -18.45 -42.64 55.02
N SER A 20 -19.50 -42.92 54.22
CA SER A 20 -19.93 -44.08 53.40
C SER A 20 -21.01 -43.69 52.33
N LEU A 21 -21.57 -44.72 51.65
CA LEU A 21 -22.79 -44.87 50.81
C LEU A 21 -23.98 -43.89 51.09
N ALA A 22 -24.56 -43.16 50.11
CA ALA A 22 -25.52 -43.54 49.03
C ALA A 22 -27.03 -43.48 49.46
N PRO A 23 -28.05 -43.35 48.57
CA PRO A 23 -28.08 -43.28 47.09
C PRO A 23 -28.65 -41.94 46.52
N GLY A 24 -28.94 -41.87 45.20
CA GLY A 24 -29.43 -40.66 44.50
C GLY A 24 -30.92 -40.68 44.09
N PRO A 25 -31.34 -39.73 43.23
CA PRO A 25 -32.16 -40.07 42.06
C PRO A 25 -31.59 -39.53 40.73
N GLU A 26 -32.30 -39.82 39.63
CA GLU A 26 -31.89 -39.67 38.22
C GLU A 26 -31.93 -38.24 37.63
N PRO A 27 -31.31 -38.01 36.45
CA PRO A 27 -31.01 -36.67 35.96
C PRO A 27 -32.20 -35.92 35.33
N GLN A 28 -32.16 -34.60 35.42
CA GLN A 28 -32.97 -33.70 34.59
C GLN A 28 -32.14 -33.21 33.39
N ASP A 29 -32.79 -33.05 32.23
CA ASP A 29 -32.15 -32.67 30.97
C ASP A 29 -31.52 -31.27 31.02
N ALA A 30 -30.23 -31.23 31.37
CA ALA A 30 -29.39 -30.06 31.19
C ALA A 30 -29.12 -29.83 29.70
N VAL A 31 -30.00 -29.06 29.04
CA VAL A 31 -29.79 -28.56 27.68
C VAL A 31 -28.37 -28.00 27.59
N PRO A 32 -27.52 -28.50 26.68
CA PRO A 32 -26.13 -28.05 26.60
C PRO A 32 -26.10 -26.55 26.26
N PRO A 33 -25.32 -25.73 26.99
CA PRO A 33 -25.21 -24.32 26.68
C PRO A 33 -24.67 -24.17 25.26
N THR A 34 -25.45 -23.55 24.38
CA THR A 34 -25.06 -23.35 22.97
C THR A 34 -23.82 -22.46 22.93
N THR A 35 -22.67 -23.07 22.66
CA THR A 35 -21.35 -22.42 22.69
C THR A 35 -21.24 -21.35 21.60
N GLN A 36 -21.67 -20.13 21.88
CA GLN A 36 -21.48 -18.94 21.04
C GLN A 36 -20.02 -18.42 21.10
N ALA A 37 -19.05 -19.33 20.95
CA ALA A 37 -17.63 -19.05 21.13
C ALA A 37 -16.77 -19.76 20.08
N ASP A 38 -16.95 -19.39 18.80
CA ASP A 38 -15.88 -19.61 17.80
C ASP A 38 -15.92 -18.70 16.54
N GLN A 39 -16.96 -17.89 16.32
CA GLN A 39 -17.09 -17.07 15.09
C GLN A 39 -16.04 -15.93 14.94
N ASN A 40 -15.20 -15.70 15.95
CA ASN A 40 -14.20 -14.61 15.94
C ASN A 40 -12.75 -15.11 15.98
N THR A 41 -12.52 -16.43 15.99
CA THR A 41 -11.20 -17.06 15.97
C THR A 41 -10.64 -17.03 14.52
N PRO A 42 -9.49 -16.40 14.24
CA PRO A 42 -8.96 -16.35 12.87
C PRO A 42 -8.52 -17.74 12.35
N LYS A 43 -9.01 -18.12 11.16
CA LYS A 43 -8.67 -19.34 10.42
C LYS A 43 -7.14 -19.48 10.27
N PRO A 44 -6.56 -20.69 10.45
CA PRO A 44 -5.14 -20.89 10.20
C PRO A 44 -4.80 -20.74 8.71
N SER A 45 -3.83 -19.90 8.36
CA SER A 45 -3.33 -19.80 6.98
C SER A 45 -2.47 -21.02 6.62
N VAL A 46 -3.10 -22.05 6.05
CA VAL A 46 -2.48 -23.36 5.74
C VAL A 46 -1.83 -23.42 4.35
N HIS A 47 -0.89 -24.36 4.19
CA HIS A 47 -0.27 -24.67 2.91
C HIS A 47 -1.19 -25.53 2.03
N ARG A 48 -1.16 -25.30 0.70
CA ARG A 48 -1.96 -26.06 -0.27
C ARG A 48 -1.58 -27.55 -0.21
N GLN A 49 -2.57 -28.45 -0.25
CA GLN A 49 -2.32 -29.89 -0.11
C GLN A 49 -1.37 -30.39 -1.20
N GLY A 50 -0.32 -31.13 -0.80
CA GLY A 50 0.73 -31.61 -1.71
C GLY A 50 1.78 -30.57 -2.12
N ALA A 51 1.73 -29.33 -1.62
CA ALA A 51 2.73 -28.31 -1.96
C ALA A 51 4.13 -28.66 -1.42
N VAL A 52 5.12 -28.72 -2.32
CA VAL A 52 6.53 -28.88 -1.96
C VAL A 52 7.12 -27.52 -1.57
N VAL A 53 6.77 -27.06 -0.37
CA VAL A 53 7.20 -25.77 0.19
C VAL A 53 8.72 -25.73 0.34
N ASN A 54 9.36 -24.64 -0.10
CA ASN A 54 10.78 -24.41 0.13
C ASN A 54 10.98 -23.35 1.23
N PRO A 55 11.39 -23.72 2.47
CA PRO A 55 11.50 -22.77 3.57
C PRO A 55 12.46 -21.59 3.33
N LYS A 56 13.42 -21.74 2.39
CA LYS A 56 14.37 -20.69 2.03
C LYS A 56 13.85 -19.76 0.92
N LYS A 57 12.76 -20.13 0.22
CA LYS A 57 12.15 -19.39 -0.90
C LYS A 57 10.62 -19.58 -0.93
N PRO A 58 9.88 -19.18 0.11
CA PRO A 58 8.42 -19.29 0.14
C PRO A 58 7.78 -18.42 -0.94
N LYS A 59 6.54 -18.74 -1.32
CA LYS A 59 5.72 -18.05 -2.32
C LYS A 59 4.28 -17.88 -1.83
N ALA A 60 3.47 -17.08 -2.55
CA ALA A 60 2.03 -16.98 -2.29
C ALA A 60 1.33 -18.32 -2.59
N GLY A 61 1.56 -18.91 -3.76
CA GLY A 61 1.03 -20.24 -4.14
C GLY A 61 1.65 -21.45 -3.47
N ASP A 62 2.39 -21.27 -2.39
CA ASP A 62 2.63 -22.34 -1.43
C ASP A 62 1.41 -22.50 -0.48
N PHE A 63 0.53 -21.51 -0.41
CA PHE A 63 -0.71 -21.47 0.38
C PHE A 63 -1.93 -21.85 -0.47
N GLU A 64 -3.05 -22.16 0.20
CA GLU A 64 -4.34 -22.37 -0.45
C GLU A 64 -4.86 -21.12 -1.18
N ASP A 65 -5.76 -21.30 -2.15
CA ASP A 65 -6.12 -20.32 -3.17
C ASP A 65 -6.65 -18.99 -2.58
N VAL A 66 -7.47 -19.06 -1.52
CA VAL A 66 -7.98 -17.89 -0.80
C VAL A 66 -6.83 -17.13 -0.12
N VAL A 67 -5.94 -17.86 0.59
CA VAL A 67 -4.77 -17.28 1.26
C VAL A 67 -3.77 -16.72 0.24
N GLU A 68 -3.58 -17.36 -0.91
CA GLU A 68 -2.77 -16.83 -2.03
C GLU A 68 -3.35 -15.49 -2.54
N ALA A 69 -4.66 -15.43 -2.79
CA ALA A 69 -5.33 -14.19 -3.20
C ALA A 69 -5.20 -13.08 -2.14
N LEU A 70 -5.38 -13.39 -0.85
CA LEU A 70 -5.17 -12.47 0.27
C LEU A 70 -3.72 -11.96 0.34
N ILE A 71 -2.72 -12.84 0.14
CA ILE A 71 -1.30 -12.45 0.09
C ILE A 71 -1.04 -11.47 -1.06
N LEU A 72 -1.65 -11.70 -2.23
CA LEU A 72 -1.50 -10.84 -3.41
C LEU A 72 -2.21 -9.49 -3.23
N ARG A 73 -3.44 -9.47 -2.69
CA ARG A 73 -4.18 -8.24 -2.35
C ARG A 73 -3.43 -7.39 -1.32
N ALA A 74 -2.95 -8.02 -0.24
CA ALA A 74 -2.13 -7.35 0.78
C ALA A 74 -0.78 -6.87 0.23
N SER A 75 -0.15 -7.66 -0.65
CA SER A 75 1.07 -7.27 -1.37
C SER A 75 0.86 -5.96 -2.13
N PHE A 76 -0.24 -5.85 -2.88
CA PHE A 76 -0.56 -4.71 -3.72
C PHE A 76 -0.84 -3.43 -2.90
N GLN A 77 -1.58 -3.54 -1.79
CA GLN A 77 -1.79 -2.40 -0.88
C GLN A 77 -0.48 -1.97 -0.17
N TYR A 78 0.42 -2.92 0.11
CA TYR A 78 1.73 -2.63 0.68
C TYR A 78 2.66 -1.90 -0.30
N GLU A 79 2.70 -2.32 -1.58
CA GLU A 79 3.41 -1.57 -2.64
C GLU A 79 2.85 -0.15 -2.79
N ALA A 80 1.54 0.05 -2.65
CA ALA A 80 0.92 1.37 -2.60
C ALA A 80 1.33 2.21 -1.37
N PHE A 81 1.39 1.63 -0.15
CA PHE A 81 1.87 2.37 1.03
C PHE A 81 3.33 2.82 0.89
N VAL A 82 4.20 1.93 0.38
CA VAL A 82 5.60 2.27 0.06
C VAL A 82 5.67 3.41 -0.96
N SER A 83 4.81 3.39 -1.98
CA SER A 83 4.79 4.41 -3.03
C SER A 83 4.25 5.78 -2.58
N THR A 84 3.45 5.83 -1.51
CA THR A 84 2.64 7.02 -1.17
C THR A 84 2.90 7.63 0.21
N LYS A 85 3.63 6.96 1.12
CA LYS A 85 3.80 7.40 2.52
C LYS A 85 5.25 7.48 3.02
N ASN A 86 6.05 6.48 2.68
CA ASN A 86 7.51 6.45 2.87
C ASN A 86 8.06 5.32 1.98
N ALA A 87 8.95 5.65 1.06
CA ALA A 87 9.57 4.71 0.13
C ALA A 87 10.66 3.85 0.77
N TYR A 88 11.24 4.28 1.90
CA TYR A 88 12.29 3.61 2.67
C TYR A 88 11.92 3.50 4.17
N PRO A 89 10.76 2.87 4.50
CA PRO A 89 10.26 2.81 5.87
C PRO A 89 11.19 1.99 6.77
N ASP A 90 11.22 2.25 8.07
CA ASP A 90 11.96 1.42 9.04
C ASP A 90 11.31 0.03 9.23
N THR A 91 12.00 -0.89 9.92
CA THR A 91 11.54 -2.27 10.16
C THR A 91 10.21 -2.36 10.93
N ALA A 92 9.95 -1.46 11.88
CA ALA A 92 8.70 -1.44 12.62
C ALA A 92 7.54 -0.92 11.76
N LEU A 93 7.79 0.10 10.93
CA LEU A 93 6.81 0.62 9.97
C LEU A 93 6.50 -0.39 8.86
N ARG A 94 7.51 -1.12 8.33
CA ARG A 94 7.34 -2.28 7.42
C ARG A 94 6.40 -3.32 8.04
N ARG A 95 6.63 -3.72 9.30
CA ARG A 95 5.75 -4.67 10.00
C ARG A 95 4.34 -4.12 10.22
N LYS A 96 4.20 -2.86 10.65
CA LYS A 96 2.90 -2.19 10.86
C LYS A 96 2.07 -2.14 9.57
N TRP A 97 2.70 -1.86 8.43
CA TRP A 97 2.04 -1.83 7.13
C TRP A 97 1.68 -3.22 6.59
N ALA A 98 2.53 -4.23 6.78
CA ALA A 98 2.19 -5.60 6.38
C ALA A 98 0.96 -6.12 7.15
N ILE A 99 0.91 -5.87 8.48
CA ILE A 99 -0.27 -6.19 9.31
C ILE A 99 -1.52 -5.42 8.82
N LYS A 100 -1.40 -4.11 8.54
CA LYS A 100 -2.55 -3.32 8.04
C LYS A 100 -3.04 -3.83 6.68
N ALA A 101 -2.13 -4.13 5.76
CA ALA A 101 -2.48 -4.61 4.42
C ALA A 101 -3.12 -6.00 4.46
N TRP A 102 -2.65 -6.90 5.34
CA TRP A 102 -3.29 -8.18 5.57
C TRP A 102 -4.71 -8.04 6.13
N LYS A 103 -4.90 -7.19 7.13
CA LYS A 103 -6.24 -6.92 7.70
C LYS A 103 -7.19 -6.28 6.68
N SER A 104 -6.71 -5.38 5.82
CA SER A 104 -7.52 -4.84 4.72
C SER A 104 -7.88 -5.95 3.74
N ALA A 105 -6.92 -6.76 3.27
CA ALA A 105 -7.21 -7.83 2.32
C ALA A 105 -8.27 -8.83 2.82
N ASN A 106 -8.24 -9.16 4.11
CA ASN A 106 -9.23 -10.02 4.75
C ASN A 106 -10.61 -9.33 4.79
N SER A 107 -10.68 -8.08 5.25
CA SER A 107 -11.93 -7.30 5.29
C SER A 107 -12.50 -6.99 3.89
N ASP A 108 -11.66 -6.82 2.88
CA ASP A 108 -12.04 -6.60 1.48
C ASP A 108 -12.64 -7.86 0.82
N ALA A 109 -12.46 -9.03 1.45
CA ALA A 109 -12.85 -10.35 0.94
C ALA A 109 -13.81 -11.10 1.89
N GLU A 110 -14.32 -10.43 2.93
CA GLU A 110 -15.18 -10.99 3.99
C GLU A 110 -14.57 -12.22 4.71
N GLU A 111 -13.24 -12.25 4.79
CA GLU A 111 -12.46 -13.36 5.32
C GLU A 111 -11.77 -13.04 6.66
N ASN A 112 -11.35 -14.09 7.39
CA ASN A 112 -10.69 -13.95 8.70
C ASN A 112 -9.56 -14.96 8.89
N TYR A 113 -8.43 -14.76 8.22
CA TYR A 113 -7.24 -15.61 8.31
C TYR A 113 -6.12 -15.03 9.20
N ALA A 114 -5.49 -15.90 10.00
CA ALA A 114 -4.35 -15.58 10.85
C ALA A 114 -3.08 -15.29 10.02
N MET A 115 -2.47 -14.11 10.21
CA MET A 115 -1.22 -13.75 9.55
C MET A 115 -0.02 -14.48 10.19
N ASN A 116 0.56 -15.45 9.48
CA ASN A 116 1.78 -16.12 9.92
C ASN A 116 3.08 -15.33 9.55
N PRO A 117 4.25 -15.66 10.13
CA PRO A 117 5.51 -14.95 9.85
C PRO A 117 5.95 -14.98 8.38
N THR A 118 5.64 -16.07 7.66
CA THR A 118 5.95 -16.25 6.23
C THR A 118 5.14 -15.27 5.38
N ILE A 119 3.84 -15.15 5.63
CA ILE A 119 2.93 -14.18 4.98
C ILE A 119 3.42 -12.75 5.21
N ASN A 120 3.75 -12.41 6.47
CA ASN A 120 4.33 -11.11 6.80
C ASN A 120 5.64 -10.84 6.01
N SER A 121 6.52 -11.83 5.88
CA SER A 121 7.76 -11.71 5.10
C SER A 121 7.47 -11.51 3.61
N LEU A 122 6.56 -12.30 3.02
CA LEU A 122 6.14 -12.21 1.63
C LEU A 122 5.59 -10.81 1.28
N ILE A 123 4.75 -10.24 2.15
CA ILE A 123 4.22 -8.89 1.98
C ILE A 123 5.33 -7.84 2.10
N GLN A 124 6.19 -7.92 3.12
CA GLN A 124 7.27 -6.92 3.32
C GLN A 124 8.28 -6.90 2.17
N GLN A 125 8.60 -8.06 1.58
CA GLN A 125 9.51 -8.18 0.43
C GLN A 125 9.05 -7.34 -0.78
N ARG A 126 7.73 -7.12 -0.93
CA ARG A 126 7.14 -6.33 -2.01
C ARG A 126 7.63 -4.88 -2.06
N GLY A 127 8.00 -4.30 -0.93
CA GLY A 127 8.62 -2.97 -0.89
C GLY A 127 9.89 -2.90 -1.75
N SER A 128 10.71 -3.96 -1.74
CA SER A 128 11.90 -4.04 -2.60
C SER A 128 11.55 -4.25 -4.08
N ARG A 129 10.44 -4.95 -4.37
CA ARG A 129 9.92 -5.19 -5.72
C ARG A 129 9.44 -3.89 -6.35
N ILE A 130 8.56 -3.13 -5.70
CA ILE A 130 8.05 -1.86 -6.25
C ILE A 130 9.21 -0.88 -6.47
N ARG A 131 10.13 -0.72 -5.50
CA ARG A 131 11.36 0.08 -5.69
C ARG A 131 12.18 -0.35 -6.91
N GLY A 132 12.37 -1.65 -7.11
CA GLY A 132 13.07 -2.19 -8.28
C GLY A 132 12.34 -1.97 -9.61
N HIS A 133 11.01 -2.06 -9.61
CA HIS A 133 10.14 -1.83 -10.77
C HIS A 133 10.12 -0.35 -11.18
N THR A 134 9.92 0.58 -10.24
CA THR A 134 10.04 2.03 -10.43
C THR A 134 11.42 2.39 -11.01
N VAL A 135 12.51 1.84 -10.44
CA VAL A 135 13.87 2.01 -10.96
C VAL A 135 14.06 1.43 -12.37
N SER A 136 13.29 0.42 -12.77
CA SER A 136 13.35 -0.12 -14.13
C SER A 136 12.73 0.86 -15.13
N ILE A 137 11.48 1.27 -14.91
CA ILE A 137 10.72 2.17 -15.79
C ILE A 137 11.39 3.54 -15.90
N ILE A 138 11.75 4.15 -14.76
CA ILE A 138 12.30 5.51 -14.73
C ILE A 138 13.67 5.59 -15.42
N ARG A 139 14.47 4.51 -15.45
CA ARG A 139 15.76 4.49 -16.17
C ARG A 139 15.58 4.71 -17.68
N ASP A 140 14.59 4.06 -18.28
CA ASP A 140 14.36 4.17 -19.72
C ASP A 140 13.59 5.47 -20.06
N LEU A 141 12.77 6.00 -19.13
CA LEU A 141 12.27 7.37 -19.19
C LEU A 141 13.41 8.41 -19.10
N VAL A 142 14.38 8.28 -18.19
CA VAL A 142 15.55 9.18 -18.10
C VAL A 142 16.35 9.15 -19.40
N THR A 143 16.57 7.97 -19.96
CA THR A 143 17.27 7.81 -21.25
C THR A 143 16.54 8.55 -22.38
N THR A 144 15.23 8.32 -22.52
CA THR A 144 14.42 8.86 -23.63
C THR A 144 14.01 10.33 -23.47
N VAL A 145 13.79 10.82 -22.25
CA VAL A 145 13.30 12.19 -21.98
C VAL A 145 14.41 13.22 -22.02
N TYR A 146 15.62 12.87 -21.58
CA TYR A 146 16.80 13.75 -21.65
C TYR A 146 17.67 13.50 -22.89
N GLY A 147 17.50 12.38 -23.59
CA GLY A 147 18.22 12.07 -24.83
C GLY A 147 19.62 11.48 -24.63
N PHE A 148 19.86 10.81 -23.49
CA PHE A 148 21.13 10.12 -23.24
C PHE A 148 21.38 9.01 -24.27
N LYS A 149 22.59 8.96 -24.83
CA LYS A 149 22.94 8.02 -25.90
C LYS A 149 23.78 6.85 -25.39
N LYS A 150 23.28 5.62 -25.53
CA LYS A 150 24.04 4.38 -25.30
C LYS A 150 25.04 4.19 -26.46
N SER A 151 26.20 4.83 -26.36
CA SER A 151 27.23 4.93 -27.41
C SER A 151 28.64 4.82 -26.83
N VAL A 152 29.58 4.28 -27.60
CA VAL A 152 31.02 4.24 -27.27
C VAL A 152 31.81 5.40 -27.87
N ASN A 153 31.18 6.23 -28.71
CA ASN A 153 31.85 7.35 -29.39
C ASN A 153 32.19 8.45 -28.39
N SER A 154 33.44 8.95 -28.40
CA SER A 154 33.90 10.02 -27.50
C SER A 154 33.01 11.27 -27.54
N ARG A 155 32.45 11.62 -28.71
CA ARG A 155 31.49 12.73 -28.87
C ARG A 155 30.22 12.55 -28.05
N ASP A 156 29.64 11.35 -28.08
CA ASP A 156 28.40 11.05 -27.35
C ASP A 156 28.68 10.90 -25.85
N ILE A 157 29.84 10.36 -25.47
CA ILE A 157 30.31 10.29 -24.07
C ILE A 157 30.44 11.69 -23.47
N ILE A 158 31.12 12.61 -24.16
CA ILE A 158 31.28 14.01 -23.72
C ILE A 158 29.91 14.74 -23.67
N ALA A 159 29.03 14.48 -24.64
CA ALA A 159 27.67 15.04 -24.64
C ALA A 159 26.85 14.53 -23.43
N ASN A 160 26.91 13.23 -23.12
CA ASN A 160 26.26 12.65 -21.95
C ASN A 160 26.84 13.23 -20.63
N GLN A 161 28.17 13.39 -20.51
CA GLN A 161 28.80 14.03 -19.34
C GLN A 161 28.30 15.47 -19.15
N LYS A 162 28.29 16.28 -20.21
CA LYS A 162 27.77 17.65 -20.19
C LYS A 162 26.29 17.68 -19.81
N LEU A 163 25.49 16.72 -20.29
CA LEU A 163 24.07 16.60 -19.94
C LEU A 163 23.87 16.26 -18.45
N VAL A 164 24.68 15.37 -17.87
CA VAL A 164 24.66 15.14 -16.41
C VAL A 164 25.00 16.42 -15.65
N GLN A 165 26.05 17.14 -16.05
CA GLN A 165 26.46 18.41 -15.43
C GLN A 165 25.38 19.50 -15.54
N GLN A 166 24.59 19.52 -16.62
CA GLN A 166 23.47 20.46 -16.80
C GLN A 166 22.24 20.10 -15.96
N LEU A 167 22.00 18.80 -15.70
CA LEU A 167 20.88 18.29 -14.91
C LEU A 167 21.19 18.25 -13.39
N LYS A 168 22.48 18.12 -13.05
CA LYS A 168 23.03 18.07 -11.69
C LYS A 168 24.29 18.95 -11.58
N PRO A 169 24.19 20.28 -11.74
CA PRO A 169 25.31 21.18 -11.48
C PRO A 169 25.64 21.23 -9.98
N ALA A 170 26.88 21.63 -9.65
CA ALA A 170 27.35 21.70 -8.27
C ALA A 170 26.58 22.69 -7.37
N SER A 171 25.81 23.61 -7.98
CA SER A 171 24.93 24.56 -7.30
C SER A 171 23.58 23.98 -6.86
N GLY A 172 23.29 22.71 -7.15
CA GLY A 172 22.01 22.05 -6.86
C GLY A 172 21.38 21.43 -8.12
N ALA A 173 20.64 20.33 -7.95
CA ALA A 173 20.06 19.60 -9.06
C ALA A 173 18.89 20.37 -9.73
N THR A 174 18.85 20.39 -11.07
CA THR A 174 17.87 21.18 -11.85
C THR A 174 16.85 20.31 -12.59
N PHE A 175 17.07 19.00 -12.67
CA PHE A 175 16.31 18.06 -13.51
C PHE A 175 14.80 17.94 -13.19
N HIS A 176 14.37 18.36 -12.00
CA HIS A 176 12.99 18.26 -11.53
C HIS A 176 12.15 19.53 -11.77
N TYR A 177 12.79 20.64 -12.16
CA TYR A 177 12.11 21.88 -12.55
C TYR A 177 11.56 21.79 -13.98
N GLN A 178 10.37 22.35 -14.24
CA GLN A 178 9.87 22.44 -15.62
C GLN A 178 10.81 23.25 -16.52
N ASN A 179 11.44 24.30 -15.96
CA ASN A 179 12.39 25.16 -16.66
C ASN A 179 13.76 25.14 -15.95
N PRO A 180 14.63 24.14 -16.22
CA PRO A 180 15.92 23.99 -15.51
C PRO A 180 16.85 25.21 -15.60
N GLN A 181 16.80 25.98 -16.70
CA GLN A 181 17.66 27.15 -16.91
C GLN A 181 17.27 28.37 -16.04
N THR A 182 16.00 28.46 -15.64
CA THR A 182 15.49 29.55 -14.79
C THR A 182 15.12 29.06 -13.39
N VAL A 183 15.45 27.81 -13.05
CA VAL A 183 15.17 27.15 -11.76
C VAL A 183 13.72 27.38 -11.30
N SER A 184 12.77 27.31 -12.26
CA SER A 184 11.37 27.67 -12.03
C SER A 184 10.41 26.52 -12.28
N ARG A 185 9.31 26.51 -11.51
CA ARG A 185 8.30 25.44 -11.46
C ARG A 185 8.90 24.10 -11.01
N PHE A 186 9.29 24.07 -9.73
CA PHE A 186 9.78 22.88 -9.02
C PHE A 186 8.77 21.71 -9.11
N ALA A 187 9.28 20.48 -9.15
CA ALA A 187 8.52 19.23 -9.32
C ALA A 187 7.61 19.11 -10.57
N GLU A 188 7.56 20.11 -11.46
CA GLU A 188 6.69 20.11 -12.65
C GLU A 188 7.40 19.64 -13.94
N HIS A 189 8.64 19.12 -13.89
CA HIS A 189 9.28 18.58 -15.10
C HIS A 189 8.51 17.38 -15.69
N LYS A 190 8.37 17.35 -17.02
CA LYS A 190 7.57 16.35 -17.78
C LYS A 190 7.95 14.88 -17.55
N ILE A 191 9.13 14.61 -16.98
CA ILE A 191 9.53 13.25 -16.59
C ILE A 191 8.80 12.77 -15.32
N ILE A 192 8.42 13.68 -14.41
CA ILE A 192 7.81 13.33 -13.12
C ILE A 192 6.38 12.83 -13.36
N SER A 193 5.58 13.56 -14.14
CA SER A 193 4.25 13.11 -14.58
C SER A 193 4.31 11.81 -15.40
N ARG A 194 5.24 11.69 -16.35
CA ARG A 194 5.44 10.42 -17.11
C ARG A 194 5.85 9.25 -16.23
N SER A 195 6.69 9.48 -15.21
CA SER A 195 7.07 8.45 -14.23
C SER A 195 5.89 8.03 -13.37
N ILE A 196 5.05 8.98 -12.94
CA ILE A 196 3.84 8.68 -12.16
C ILE A 196 2.86 7.87 -13.00
N GLU A 197 2.57 8.35 -14.23
CA GLU A 197 1.71 7.67 -15.21
C GLU A 197 2.20 6.23 -15.43
N ALA A 198 3.46 6.02 -15.83
CA ALA A 198 3.97 4.70 -16.21
C ALA A 198 4.19 3.69 -15.06
N VAL A 199 4.21 4.11 -13.78
CA VAL A 199 4.51 3.21 -12.64
C VAL A 199 3.26 2.86 -11.82
N TRP A 200 2.23 3.72 -11.82
CA TRP A 200 1.02 3.49 -11.00
C TRP A 200 -0.30 3.68 -11.75
N PHE A 201 -0.27 4.07 -13.02
CA PHE A 201 -1.45 4.34 -13.86
C PHE A 201 -1.23 3.83 -15.30
N GLU A 202 -0.80 2.57 -15.45
CA GLU A 202 -0.69 1.91 -16.77
C GLU A 202 -2.09 1.56 -17.30
N ASP A 203 -2.98 1.13 -16.41
CA ASP A 203 -4.35 0.69 -16.71
C ASP A 203 -5.31 0.91 -15.52
N ALA A 204 -6.55 0.45 -15.66
CA ALA A 204 -7.56 0.51 -14.60
C ALA A 204 -7.36 -0.51 -13.45
N SER A 205 -6.44 -1.47 -13.58
CA SER A 205 -6.07 -2.41 -12.51
C SER A 205 -4.91 -1.89 -11.64
N SER A 206 -4.18 -0.89 -12.13
CA SER A 206 -2.97 -0.32 -11.53
C SER A 206 -3.19 0.33 -10.16
N HIS A 207 -2.09 0.43 -9.39
CA HIS A 207 -2.09 0.94 -8.01
C HIS A 207 -2.87 2.25 -7.80
N GLY A 208 -2.72 3.23 -8.69
CA GLY A 208 -3.38 4.53 -8.60
C GLY A 208 -4.86 4.51 -8.98
N ALA A 209 -5.28 3.53 -9.79
CA ALA A 209 -6.67 3.28 -10.15
C ALA A 209 -7.44 2.61 -9.00
N VAL A 210 -6.79 1.67 -8.32
CA VAL A 210 -7.36 0.83 -7.25
C VAL A 210 -7.30 1.50 -5.88
N PHE A 211 -6.17 2.12 -5.52
CA PHE A 211 -5.98 2.76 -4.21
C PHE A 211 -6.13 4.28 -4.29
N ARG A 212 -7.28 4.73 -4.80
CA ARG A 212 -7.57 6.15 -5.08
C ARG A 212 -7.27 7.05 -3.87
N ASP A 213 -7.67 6.65 -2.67
CA ASP A 213 -7.47 7.42 -1.43
C ASP A 213 -5.99 7.56 -0.99
N LEU A 214 -5.07 6.80 -1.60
CA LEU A 214 -3.62 6.93 -1.40
C LEU A 214 -2.95 7.81 -2.45
N PHE A 215 -3.56 7.95 -3.63
CA PHE A 215 -3.00 8.66 -4.79
C PHE A 215 -3.78 9.92 -5.19
N ASN A 216 -4.89 10.27 -4.53
CA ASN A 216 -5.80 11.35 -4.91
C ASN A 216 -5.94 12.40 -3.77
N PRO A 217 -5.24 13.55 -3.82
CA PRO A 217 -4.23 13.96 -4.81
C PRO A 217 -2.92 13.18 -4.66
N ILE A 218 -2.06 13.20 -5.69
CA ILE A 218 -0.74 12.52 -5.65
C ILE A 218 0.01 12.96 -4.39
N SER A 219 0.55 12.01 -3.63
CA SER A 219 1.22 12.37 -2.37
C SER A 219 2.55 13.07 -2.61
N LEU A 220 2.96 13.92 -1.67
CA LEU A 220 4.29 14.54 -1.67
C LEU A 220 5.39 13.48 -1.73
N GLU A 221 5.17 12.35 -1.05
CA GLU A 221 6.07 11.20 -1.07
C GLU A 221 6.18 10.54 -2.46
N THR A 222 5.08 10.45 -3.21
CA THR A 222 5.13 9.90 -4.58
C THR A 222 6.04 10.77 -5.46
N ILE A 223 6.04 12.09 -5.22
CA ILE A 223 6.89 13.06 -5.93
C ILE A 223 8.35 12.96 -5.47
N SER A 224 8.63 12.98 -4.16
CA SER A 224 10.00 12.85 -3.63
C SER A 224 10.65 11.52 -4.05
N PHE A 225 9.90 10.42 -4.02
CA PHE A 225 10.37 9.10 -4.46
C PHE A 225 10.67 9.07 -5.96
N VAL A 226 9.81 9.64 -6.81
CA VAL A 226 10.09 9.78 -8.26
C VAL A 226 11.33 10.63 -8.50
N ILE A 227 11.49 11.78 -7.84
CA ILE A 227 12.67 12.65 -7.94
C ILE A 227 13.93 11.88 -7.53
N THR A 228 13.89 11.13 -6.42
CA THR A 228 14.99 10.27 -5.93
C THR A 228 15.41 9.23 -6.96
N VAL A 229 14.45 8.57 -7.62
CA VAL A 229 14.74 7.52 -8.60
C VAL A 229 15.24 8.11 -9.92
N ILE A 230 14.75 9.28 -10.34
CA ILE A 230 15.29 10.03 -11.48
C ILE A 230 16.76 10.39 -11.21
N ASP A 231 17.06 10.93 -10.04
CA ASP A 231 18.41 11.31 -9.60
C ASP A 231 19.39 10.13 -9.66
N PHE A 232 19.01 9.01 -9.05
CA PHE A 232 19.77 7.74 -9.11
C PHE A 232 19.90 7.18 -10.55
N CYS A 233 18.96 7.49 -11.45
CA CYS A 233 19.03 7.11 -12.85
C CYS A 233 19.91 8.04 -13.70
N ILE A 234 20.11 9.30 -13.29
CA ILE A 234 21.07 10.24 -13.89
C ILE A 234 22.51 9.89 -13.46
N ASP A 235 22.73 9.48 -12.21
CA ASP A 235 24.06 9.04 -11.72
C ASP A 235 24.67 7.90 -12.55
N GLN A 236 23.84 7.02 -13.11
CA GLN A 236 24.23 5.92 -13.99
C GLN A 236 24.83 6.39 -15.35
N TRP A 237 24.80 7.69 -15.64
CA TRP A 237 25.39 8.33 -16.83
C TRP A 237 26.58 9.25 -16.51
N SER A 238 26.97 9.39 -15.24
CA SER A 238 28.03 10.29 -14.77
C SER A 238 29.36 10.17 -15.53
N THR A 239 29.75 8.96 -15.94
CA THR A 239 30.97 8.71 -16.73
C THR A 239 30.85 9.10 -18.22
N GLY A 240 29.66 9.49 -18.67
CA GLY A 240 29.28 9.62 -20.09
C GLY A 240 28.88 8.30 -20.75
N LYS A 241 29.20 7.16 -20.14
CA LYS A 241 28.71 5.83 -20.52
C LYS A 241 27.61 5.40 -19.55
N PHE A 242 26.66 4.61 -20.03
CA PHE A 242 25.63 4.01 -19.18
C PHE A 242 26.21 2.86 -18.34
N VAL A 243 26.30 3.06 -17.02
CA VAL A 243 26.77 2.07 -16.04
C VAL A 243 25.58 1.67 -15.15
N LYS A 244 25.00 0.49 -15.41
CA LYS A 244 23.79 0.01 -14.71
C LYS A 244 24.07 -0.30 -13.24
N ALA A 245 23.76 0.64 -12.35
CA ALA A 245 23.80 0.43 -10.90
C ALA A 245 22.51 -0.24 -10.37
N LYS A 246 22.64 -0.98 -9.26
CA LYS A 246 21.51 -1.41 -8.43
C LYS A 246 21.25 -0.34 -7.37
N MET A 247 19.98 0.04 -7.18
CA MET A 247 19.58 0.93 -6.10
C MET A 247 19.57 0.15 -4.78
N TRP A 248 20.39 0.57 -3.84
CA TRP A 248 20.41 0.06 -2.46
C TRP A 248 19.93 1.17 -1.52
N GLU A 249 19.10 0.83 -0.55
CA GLU A 249 18.41 1.78 0.34
C GLU A 249 19.42 2.68 1.07
N THR A 250 20.51 2.09 1.56
CA THR A 250 21.67 2.73 2.20
C THR A 250 22.36 3.81 1.36
N ASN A 251 22.16 3.82 0.04
CA ASN A 251 22.86 4.72 -0.90
C ASN A 251 21.94 5.83 -1.43
N VAL A 252 20.65 5.81 -1.05
CA VAL A 252 19.63 6.75 -1.52
C VAL A 252 18.75 7.33 -0.41
N ILE A 253 18.78 6.80 0.83
CA ILE A 253 17.92 7.28 1.92
C ILE A 253 18.19 8.75 2.30
N ASP A 254 19.45 9.17 2.41
CA ASP A 254 19.79 10.55 2.82
C ASP A 254 19.34 11.58 1.77
N ARG A 255 19.61 11.32 0.49
CA ARG A 255 19.15 12.17 -0.63
C ARG A 255 17.62 12.14 -0.78
N HIS A 256 16.98 11.04 -0.39
CA HIS A 256 15.53 10.93 -0.42
C HIS A 256 14.87 11.76 0.68
N GLU A 257 15.45 11.79 1.88
CA GLU A 257 14.97 12.67 2.95
C GLU A 257 15.19 14.15 2.58
N ALA A 258 16.32 14.49 1.94
CA ALA A 258 16.50 15.82 1.35
C ALA A 258 15.37 16.17 0.35
N TYR A 259 15.08 15.30 -0.63
CA TYR A 259 13.95 15.52 -1.56
C TYR A 259 12.57 15.47 -0.88
N ARG A 260 12.42 14.87 0.31
CA ARG A 260 11.19 14.96 1.11
C ARG A 260 11.06 16.32 1.80
N LEU A 261 12.16 16.90 2.28
CA LEU A 261 12.21 18.26 2.81
C LEU A 261 11.93 19.28 1.70
N ASP A 262 12.61 19.21 0.55
CA ASP A 262 12.41 20.12 -0.60
C ASP A 262 10.93 20.14 -1.05
N VAL A 263 10.31 18.96 -1.16
CA VAL A 263 8.92 18.80 -1.60
C VAL A 263 7.92 19.22 -0.50
N ALA A 264 8.29 19.14 0.78
CA ALA A 264 7.49 19.65 1.89
C ALA A 264 7.54 21.18 1.99
N GLU A 265 8.71 21.79 1.81
CA GLU A 265 8.88 23.26 1.72
C GLU A 265 8.13 23.81 0.51
N TRP A 266 8.28 23.19 -0.67
CA TRP A 266 7.49 23.55 -1.85
C TRP A 266 5.98 23.53 -1.59
N ASN A 267 5.49 22.54 -0.83
CA ASN A 267 4.09 22.48 -0.43
C ASN A 267 3.71 23.63 0.52
N SER A 268 4.50 23.91 1.56
CA SER A 268 4.18 24.97 2.55
C SER A 268 4.21 26.38 1.97
N LEU A 269 4.99 26.63 0.90
CA LEU A 269 4.97 27.91 0.16
C LEU A 269 3.58 28.26 -0.40
N ASN A 270 2.79 27.27 -0.84
CA ASN A 270 1.38 27.46 -1.21
C ASN A 270 0.61 26.14 -1.29
N GLU A 271 0.07 25.68 -0.15
CA GLU A 271 -0.59 24.37 -0.07
C GLU A 271 -1.78 24.22 -1.02
N ALA A 272 -2.53 25.30 -1.26
CA ALA A 272 -3.71 25.29 -2.13
C ALA A 272 -3.32 25.11 -3.61
N VAL A 273 -2.31 25.84 -4.09
CA VAL A 273 -1.80 25.71 -5.47
C VAL A 273 -1.11 24.36 -5.65
N VAL A 274 -0.28 23.92 -4.69
CA VAL A 274 0.42 22.64 -4.75
C VAL A 274 -0.55 21.46 -4.67
N GLY A 275 -1.55 21.52 -3.79
CA GLY A 275 -2.66 20.57 -3.77
C GLY A 275 -3.40 20.52 -5.11
N GLY A 276 -3.63 21.67 -5.74
CA GLY A 276 -4.19 21.78 -7.09
C GLY A 276 -3.32 21.13 -8.18
N ILE A 277 -2.00 21.30 -8.13
CA ILE A 277 -1.04 20.64 -9.05
C ILE A 277 -1.08 19.11 -8.84
N ARG A 278 -1.00 18.66 -7.58
CA ARG A 278 -1.03 17.24 -7.20
C ARG A 278 -2.37 16.55 -7.56
N LYS A 279 -3.49 17.27 -7.49
CA LYS A 279 -4.80 16.82 -7.97
C LYS A 279 -4.85 16.73 -9.49
N LYS A 280 -4.32 17.74 -10.22
CA LYS A 280 -4.21 17.72 -11.70
C LYS A 280 -3.35 16.56 -12.20
N LEU A 281 -2.26 16.22 -11.51
CA LEU A 281 -1.44 15.04 -11.80
C LEU A 281 -2.27 13.73 -11.69
N TYR A 282 -3.00 13.53 -10.58
CA TYR A 282 -3.86 12.35 -10.40
C TYR A 282 -4.94 12.25 -11.49
N VAL A 283 -5.70 13.32 -11.73
CA VAL A 283 -6.82 13.31 -12.69
C VAL A 283 -6.32 13.05 -14.11
N ARG A 284 -5.17 13.62 -14.48
CA ARG A 284 -4.51 13.35 -15.76
C ARG A 284 -4.09 11.89 -15.89
N ALA A 285 -3.42 11.33 -14.87
CA ALA A 285 -2.91 9.97 -14.91
C ALA A 285 -4.05 8.93 -14.94
N SER A 286 -5.06 9.10 -14.08
CA SER A 286 -6.27 8.25 -14.05
C SER A 286 -6.97 8.22 -15.41
N ARG A 287 -7.23 9.38 -16.02
CA ARG A 287 -7.85 9.46 -17.35
C ARG A 287 -6.99 8.79 -18.43
N ASN A 288 -5.66 8.95 -18.38
CA ASN A 288 -4.76 8.31 -19.34
C ASN A 288 -4.78 6.77 -19.21
N ALA A 289 -4.97 6.24 -18.00
CA ALA A 289 -5.11 4.82 -17.68
C ALA A 289 -6.50 4.21 -18.00
N GLY A 290 -7.38 4.96 -18.68
CA GLY A 290 -8.78 4.54 -18.92
C GLY A 290 -9.67 4.58 -17.67
N VAL A 291 -9.19 5.06 -16.54
CA VAL A 291 -9.98 5.24 -15.32
C VAL A 291 -10.87 6.47 -15.48
N SER A 292 -12.02 6.26 -16.10
CA SER A 292 -13.14 7.19 -16.01
C SER A 292 -13.47 7.43 -14.53
N GLU A 293 -13.58 8.70 -14.14
CA GLU A 293 -14.43 9.01 -13.00
C GLU A 293 -15.85 8.62 -13.41
N HIS A 294 -16.35 7.49 -12.88
CA HIS A 294 -17.80 7.30 -12.80
C HIS A 294 -18.35 8.58 -12.17
N PRO A 295 -19.22 9.34 -12.86
CA PRO A 295 -19.72 10.59 -12.30
C PRO A 295 -20.40 10.24 -10.98
N SER A 296 -19.90 10.79 -9.86
CA SER A 296 -20.55 10.61 -8.57
C SER A 296 -22.01 11.01 -8.75
N ALA A 297 -22.93 10.11 -8.36
CA ALA A 297 -24.32 10.16 -8.77
C ALA A 297 -24.91 11.54 -8.48
N LYS A 298 -24.99 12.39 -9.52
CA LYS A 298 -25.39 13.79 -9.35
C LYS A 298 -26.83 13.76 -8.90
N LYS A 299 -27.10 14.32 -7.70
CA LYS A 299 -28.46 14.49 -7.22
C LYS A 299 -29.23 15.28 -8.28
N THR A 300 -30.14 14.60 -8.96
CA THR A 300 -31.03 15.20 -9.97
C THR A 300 -32.04 16.14 -9.33
N LEU A 301 -32.40 15.85 -8.08
CA LEU A 301 -33.23 16.68 -7.22
C LEU A 301 -32.41 17.84 -6.63
N VAL A 302 -32.35 18.97 -7.35
CA VAL A 302 -31.67 20.21 -6.97
C VAL A 302 -32.51 21.45 -7.30
N GLY A 303 -32.25 22.56 -6.60
CA GLY A 303 -32.95 23.84 -6.80
C GLY A 303 -34.47 23.72 -6.65
N THR A 304 -35.21 24.37 -7.54
CA THR A 304 -36.68 24.40 -7.52
C THR A 304 -37.36 23.03 -7.59
N ALA A 305 -36.72 22.01 -8.15
CA ALA A 305 -37.23 20.64 -8.13
C ALA A 305 -37.15 20.04 -6.70
N ARG A 306 -36.10 20.37 -5.94
CA ARG A 306 -35.98 19.98 -4.53
C ARG A 306 -36.95 20.76 -3.63
N GLU A 307 -37.11 22.05 -3.88
CA GLU A 307 -38.02 22.91 -3.12
C GLU A 307 -39.48 22.44 -3.26
N ARG A 308 -39.91 22.08 -4.48
CA ARG A 308 -41.22 21.44 -4.72
C ARG A 308 -41.34 20.10 -4.01
N ALA A 309 -40.39 19.19 -4.22
CA ALA A 309 -40.42 17.88 -3.57
C ALA A 309 -40.36 17.94 -2.03
N GLN A 310 -39.88 19.04 -1.43
CA GLN A 310 -40.00 19.28 0.00
C GLN A 310 -41.45 19.67 0.36
N GLY A 311 -42.03 20.67 -0.30
CA GLY A 311 -43.43 21.07 -0.07
C GLY A 311 -44.45 19.96 -0.37
N ASP A 312 -44.19 19.12 -1.37
CA ASP A 312 -44.99 17.93 -1.72
C ASP A 312 -44.92 16.83 -0.63
N LEU A 313 -43.93 16.89 0.28
CA LEU A 313 -43.77 15.98 1.42
C LEU A 313 -44.26 16.62 2.74
N ASP A 314 -44.04 17.91 2.94
CA ASP A 314 -44.42 18.64 4.16
C ASP A 314 -45.94 18.60 4.44
N GLY A 315 -46.75 18.31 3.42
CA GLY A 315 -48.21 18.10 3.51
C GLY A 315 -48.69 16.64 3.55
N ARG A 316 -47.81 15.63 3.65
CA ARG A 316 -48.18 14.20 3.58
C ARG A 316 -47.88 13.47 4.89
N THR A 317 -48.89 12.83 5.48
CA THR A 317 -48.75 11.95 6.65
C THR A 317 -48.03 10.64 6.34
N GLY A 318 -48.04 10.21 5.07
CA GLY A 318 -47.47 8.94 4.61
C GLY A 318 -48.45 7.77 4.64
N GLU A 319 -49.62 7.97 5.26
CA GLU A 319 -50.76 7.06 5.15
C GLU A 319 -51.39 7.25 3.76
N THR A 320 -51.58 6.16 3.02
CA THR A 320 -52.35 6.13 1.78
C THR A 320 -53.83 6.02 2.09
N ASP A 321 -54.67 6.74 1.35
CA ASP A 321 -56.12 6.75 1.52
C ASP A 321 -56.68 5.31 1.55
N SER A 322 -57.56 5.04 2.52
CA SER A 322 -58.22 3.74 2.65
C SER A 322 -58.99 3.39 1.38
N GLU A 323 -58.70 2.23 0.79
CA GLU A 323 -59.51 1.68 -0.29
C GLU A 323 -60.94 1.48 0.22
N VAL A 324 -61.88 2.24 -0.35
CA VAL A 324 -63.30 2.11 -0.02
C VAL A 324 -63.81 0.87 -0.75
N GLU A 325 -64.03 -0.21 -0.01
CA GLU A 325 -64.66 -1.43 -0.55
C GLU A 325 -66.06 -1.08 -1.10
N GLU A 326 -66.25 -1.24 -2.41
CA GLU A 326 -67.57 -1.13 -3.04
C GLU A 326 -68.42 -2.32 -2.57
N VAL A 327 -69.57 -2.01 -1.95
CA VAL A 327 -70.54 -3.02 -1.50
C VAL A 327 -71.52 -3.30 -2.64
N ASP A 328 -71.37 -4.44 -3.30
CA ASP A 328 -72.36 -4.96 -4.25
C ASP A 328 -73.63 -5.46 -3.50
N ASP A 329 -74.81 -5.19 -4.08
CA ASP A 329 -76.15 -5.67 -3.67
C ASP A 329 -76.52 -7.04 -4.30
#